data_AF-A0A9D6F018-F1
#
_entry.id   AF-A0A9D6F018-F1
#
_cell.length_a   1.000
_cell.length_b   1.000
_cell.length_c   1.000
_cell.angle_alpha   90.00
_cell.angle_beta   90.00
_cell.angle_gamma   90.00
#
_symmetry.space_group_name_H-M   'P 1'
#
loop_
_entity.id
_entity.type
_entity.pdbx_description
1 polymer ?
#
loop_
_entity_poly.entity_id
_entity_poly.type
_entity_poly.pdbx_seq_one_letter_code
_entity_poly.pdbx_strand_id
1 'polypeptide(L)'
;MIYSNPKIDEPLDQGDLLDDCPMVTVAEHAPDRLEQAQLDFRRGIILTQTCDISNDKVDRFIVAEVFDVQTLRSADKRRARLLTPYREHLAKHFADTYSRIGLPQPYETI
;
A
#
# COMPACT_ATOMS: atom_id res chain seq x y z
N MET A 1 -10.05 -23.29 0.05
CA MET A 1 -8.85 -22.52 0.44
C MET A 1 -9.21 -21.04 0.34
N ILE A 2 -8.72 -20.22 1.26
CA ILE A 2 -9.05 -18.78 1.33
C ILE A 2 -8.17 -17.90 0.43
N TYR A 3 -7.12 -18.45 -0.17
CA TYR A 3 -6.25 -17.80 -1.16
C TYR A 3 -5.61 -18.84 -2.10
N SER A 4 -5.03 -18.38 -3.20
CA SER A 4 -4.21 -19.14 -4.16
C SER A 4 -2.86 -18.44 -4.37
N ASN A 5 -1.81 -19.20 -4.70
CA ASN A 5 -0.55 -18.62 -5.12
C ASN A 5 -0.55 -18.48 -6.65
N PRO A 6 -0.56 -17.26 -7.20
CA PRO A 6 -0.46 -17.07 -8.65
C PRO A 6 0.89 -17.59 -9.16
N LYS A 7 0.93 -18.02 -10.42
CA LYS A 7 2.19 -18.40 -11.06
C LYS A 7 3.02 -17.15 -11.37
N ILE A 8 4.33 -17.34 -11.57
CA ILE A 8 5.29 -16.25 -11.85
C ILE A 8 4.95 -15.49 -13.14
N ASP A 9 4.31 -16.16 -14.11
CA ASP A 9 3.90 -15.59 -15.39
C ASP A 9 2.51 -14.93 -15.36
N GLU A 10 1.77 -15.07 -14.26
CA GLU A 10 0.51 -14.35 -14.07
C GLU A 10 0.81 -12.89 -13.64
N PRO A 11 0.07 -11.90 -14.18
CA PRO A 11 0.28 -10.51 -13.82
C PRO A 11 -0.09 -10.27 -12.35
N LEU A 12 0.67 -9.37 -11.70
CA LEU A 12 0.35 -8.90 -10.35
C LEU A 12 -0.99 -8.18 -10.33
N ASP A 13 -1.75 -8.32 -9.24
CA ASP A 13 -3.06 -7.69 -9.07
C ASP A 13 -3.18 -6.91 -7.75
N GLN A 14 -4.15 -5.99 -7.68
CA GLN A 14 -4.46 -5.26 -6.46
C GLN A 14 -4.81 -6.23 -5.33
N GLY A 15 -4.17 -6.05 -4.19
CA GLY A 15 -4.37 -6.90 -3.01
C GLY A 15 -3.47 -8.14 -2.96
N ASP A 16 -2.66 -8.39 -3.99
CA ASP A 16 -1.63 -9.43 -3.91
C ASP A 16 -0.64 -9.13 -2.78
N LEU A 17 -0.30 -10.19 -2.04
CA LEU A 17 0.71 -10.17 -1.00
C LEU A 17 2.05 -10.60 -1.58
N LEU A 18 3.04 -9.73 -1.43
CA LEU A 18 4.41 -9.96 -1.88
C LEU A 18 5.29 -10.24 -0.66
N ASP A 19 5.74 -11.48 -0.52
CA ASP A 19 6.82 -11.82 0.41
C ASP A 19 8.16 -11.32 -0.14
N ASP A 20 9.08 -10.97 0.76
CA ASP A 20 10.40 -10.40 0.43
C ASP A 20 10.33 -9.23 -0.56
N CYS A 21 9.35 -8.34 -0.37
CA CYS A 21 9.21 -7.14 -1.20
C CYS A 21 10.26 -6.10 -0.76
N PRO A 22 11.08 -5.56 -1.69
CA PRO A 22 12.11 -4.58 -1.35
C PRO A 22 11.48 -3.23 -0.98
N MET A 23 11.68 -2.80 0.27
CA MET A 23 11.21 -1.55 0.84
C MET A 23 12.39 -0.66 1.22
N VAL A 24 12.33 0.60 0.81
CA VAL A 24 13.35 1.60 1.16
C VAL A 24 12.89 2.37 2.38
N THR A 25 13.66 2.27 3.48
CA THR A 25 13.47 3.09 4.68
C THR A 25 14.51 4.21 4.69
N VAL A 26 14.05 5.45 4.86
CA VAL A 26 14.94 6.61 5.01
C VAL A 26 14.83 7.09 6.46
N ALA A 27 15.91 6.93 7.22
CA ALA A 27 15.92 7.17 8.68
C ALA A 27 15.70 8.65 9.04
N GLU A 28 16.17 9.57 8.20
CA GLU A 28 16.00 11.02 8.37
C GLU A 28 15.66 11.67 7.02
N HIS A 29 14.81 12.69 7.02
CA HIS A 29 14.51 13.44 5.79
C HIS A 29 15.71 14.28 5.36
N ALA A 30 16.63 13.64 4.63
CA ALA A 30 17.85 14.22 4.07
C ALA A 30 17.90 13.90 2.56
N PRO A 31 17.17 14.66 1.71
CA PRO A 31 17.02 14.37 0.28
C PRO A 31 18.36 14.30 -0.48
N ASP A 32 19.41 14.95 0.02
CA ASP A 32 20.74 14.96 -0.60
C ASP A 32 21.68 13.83 -0.12
N ARG A 33 21.23 12.95 0.78
CA ARG A 33 22.05 11.88 1.37
C ARG A 33 21.42 10.50 1.15
N LEU A 34 21.42 10.04 -0.09
CA LEU A 34 20.95 8.70 -0.48
C LEU A 34 21.67 7.56 0.27
N GLU A 35 22.86 7.82 0.81
CA GLU A 35 23.66 6.87 1.61
C GLU A 35 23.00 6.44 2.93
N GLN A 36 21.95 7.17 3.35
CA GLN A 36 21.17 6.86 4.55
C GLN A 36 19.92 6.01 4.25
N ALA A 37 19.67 5.70 2.97
CA ALA A 37 18.58 4.81 2.59
C ALA A 37 18.96 3.36 2.90
N GLN A 38 18.12 2.68 3.69
CA GLN A 38 18.26 1.27 4.00
C GLN A 38 17.24 0.49 3.17
N LEU A 39 17.73 -0.50 2.42
CA LEU A 39 16.88 -1.45 1.71
C LEU A 39 16.60 -2.64 2.63
N ASP A 40 15.33 -2.85 2.96
CA ASP A 40 14.85 -3.99 3.73
C ASP A 40 13.88 -4.82 2.90
N PHE A 41 13.80 -6.11 3.17
CA PHE A 41 12.85 -7.01 2.52
C PHE A 41 11.73 -7.34 3.50
N ARG A 42 10.49 -6.98 3.14
CA ARG A 42 9.34 -7.08 4.04
C ARG A 42 8.10 -7.53 3.28
N ARG A 43 7.08 -8.02 3.98
CA ARG A 43 5.80 -8.37 3.36
C ARG A 43 5.08 -7.09 2.93
N GLY A 44 4.76 -6.99 1.64
CA GLY A 44 4.02 -5.89 1.04
C GLY A 44 2.64 -6.33 0.54
N ILE A 45 1.69 -5.39 0.46
CA ILE A 45 0.43 -5.55 -0.26
C ILE A 45 0.35 -4.51 -1.39
N ILE A 46 -0.09 -4.94 -2.58
CA ILE A 46 -0.27 -4.05 -3.73
C ILE A 46 -1.53 -3.19 -3.52
N LEU A 47 -1.36 -1.87 -3.55
CA LEU A 47 -2.46 -0.91 -3.45
C LEU A 47 -2.87 -0.32 -4.81
N THR A 48 -1.96 -0.32 -5.79
CA THR A 48 -2.28 0.11 -7.16
C THR A 48 -3.49 -0.63 -7.70
N GLN A 49 -4.40 0.09 -8.35
CA GLN A 49 -5.65 -0.46 -8.82
C GLN A 49 -5.45 -1.35 -10.05
N THR A 50 -6.14 -2.50 -10.12
CA THR A 50 -6.09 -3.47 -11.23
C THR A 50 -6.30 -2.84 -12.62
N CYS A 51 -7.16 -1.82 -12.71
CA CYS A 51 -7.44 -1.10 -13.96
C CYS A 51 -6.22 -0.32 -14.48
N ASP A 52 -5.34 0.14 -13.60
CA ASP A 52 -4.09 0.77 -14.00
C ASP A 52 -3.09 -0.30 -14.46
N ILE A 53 -3.03 -1.44 -13.76
CA ILE A 53 -2.10 -2.55 -14.03
C ILE A 53 -2.36 -3.21 -15.39
N SER A 54 -3.62 -3.59 -15.65
CA SER A 54 -4.07 -4.32 -16.84
C SER A 54 -3.99 -3.54 -18.15
N ASN A 55 -3.82 -2.22 -18.10
CA ASN A 55 -3.72 -1.38 -19.29
C ASN A 55 -2.27 -1.06 -19.69
N ASP A 56 -1.25 -1.72 -19.11
CA ASP A 56 0.18 -1.38 -19.24
C ASP A 56 0.47 0.11 -18.95
N LYS A 57 -0.36 0.74 -18.11
CA LYS A 57 -0.32 2.19 -17.84
C LYS A 57 0.60 2.59 -16.68
N VAL A 58 1.22 1.62 -16.01
CA VAL A 58 2.01 1.87 -14.80
C VAL A 58 3.33 1.13 -14.84
N ASP A 59 4.41 1.90 -14.89
CA ASP A 59 5.78 1.41 -14.67
C ASP A 59 6.10 1.18 -13.18
N ARG A 60 5.16 1.53 -12.29
CA ARG A 60 5.39 1.56 -10.84
C ARG A 60 4.14 1.12 -10.07
N PHE A 61 4.34 0.19 -9.13
CA PHE A 61 3.32 -0.18 -8.15
C PHE A 61 3.46 0.65 -6.87
N ILE A 62 2.33 1.06 -6.31
CA ILE A 62 2.21 1.56 -4.95
C ILE A 62 1.94 0.34 -4.07
N VAL A 63 2.79 0.16 -3.07
CA VAL A 63 2.77 -0.95 -2.14
C VAL A 63 2.75 -0.41 -0.71
N ALA A 64 2.09 -1.13 0.18
CA ALA A 64 2.12 -0.85 1.62
C ALA A 64 2.70 -2.02 2.39
N GLU A 65 3.47 -1.72 3.42
CA GLU A 65 4.01 -2.73 4.33
C GLU A 65 2.91 -3.35 5.20
N VAL A 66 2.93 -4.68 5.31
CA VAL A 66 2.00 -5.45 6.12
C VAL A 66 2.65 -5.77 7.47
N PHE A 67 2.03 -5.29 8.55
CA PHE A 67 2.52 -5.52 9.89
C PHE A 67 1.63 -6.48 10.69
N ASP A 68 2.26 -7.29 11.54
CA ASP A 68 1.55 -7.97 12.61
C ASP A 68 1.05 -6.97 13.66
N VAL A 69 -0.17 -7.19 14.13
CA VAL A 69 -0.85 -6.28 15.07
C VAL A 69 -0.12 -6.24 16.42
N GLN A 70 0.41 -7.37 16.91
CA GLN A 70 1.13 -7.38 18.19
C GLN A 70 2.46 -6.64 18.08
N THR A 71 3.14 -6.77 16.94
CA THR A 71 4.36 -6.02 16.64
C THR A 71 4.10 -4.50 16.68
N LEU A 72 3.04 -4.02 16.02
CA LEU A 72 2.69 -2.59 16.07
C LEU A 72 2.28 -2.10 17.46
N ARG A 73 1.65 -2.96 18.27
CA ARG A 73 1.24 -2.59 19.64
C ARG A 73 2.40 -2.55 20.61
N SER A 74 3.38 -3.42 20.43
CA SER A 74 4.60 -3.49 21.25
C SER A 74 5.64 -2.45 20.83
N ALA A 75 5.59 -1.98 19.59
CA ALA A 75 6.42 -0.88 19.14
C ALA A 75 6.03 0.41 19.87
N ASP A 76 6.97 1.00 20.62
CA ASP A 76 6.79 2.30 21.28
C ASP A 76 6.78 3.44 20.24
N LYS A 77 5.69 3.50 19.48
CA LYS A 77 5.49 4.47 18.40
C LYS A 77 4.48 5.52 18.83
N ARG A 78 4.76 6.77 18.44
CA ARG A 78 3.83 7.89 18.65
C ARG A 78 2.52 7.64 17.88
N ARG A 79 1.46 7.29 18.59
CA ARG A 79 0.12 7.04 18.01
C ARG A 79 -0.75 8.28 18.10
N ALA A 80 -1.19 8.80 16.96
CA ALA A 80 -2.26 9.80 16.90
C ALA A 80 -3.58 9.16 16.45
N ARG A 81 -4.71 9.66 16.96
CA ARG A 81 -6.05 9.31 16.48
C ARG A 81 -6.75 10.59 16.05
N LEU A 82 -7.20 10.64 14.81
CA LEU A 82 -8.03 11.74 14.34
C LEU A 82 -9.39 11.72 15.06
N LEU A 83 -9.86 12.89 15.44
CA LEU A 83 -11.21 13.07 15.99
C LEU A 83 -12.24 13.04 14.88
N THR A 84 -13.48 12.71 15.22
CA THR A 84 -14.64 12.92 14.34
C THR A 84 -14.83 14.43 14.11
N PRO A 85 -15.14 14.88 12.87
CA PRO A 85 -15.48 14.10 11.66
C PRO A 85 -14.28 13.74 10.75
N TYR A 86 -13.06 14.16 11.11
CA TYR A 86 -11.88 14.02 10.24
C TYR A 86 -11.48 12.57 10.01
N ARG A 87 -11.68 11.71 11.01
CA ARG A 87 -11.43 10.27 10.88
C ARG A 87 -12.31 9.65 9.79
N GLU A 88 -13.58 10.02 9.75
CA GLU A 88 -14.56 9.52 8.80
C GLU A 88 -14.24 10.03 7.38
N HIS A 89 -13.85 11.30 7.26
CA HIS A 89 -13.40 11.87 5.98
C HIS A 89 -12.15 11.14 5.45
N LEU A 90 -11.14 10.93 6.29
CA LEU A 90 -9.94 10.19 5.89
C LEU A 90 -10.28 8.75 5.47
N ALA A 91 -11.14 8.06 6.23
CA ALA A 91 -11.54 6.69 5.91
C ALA A 91 -12.27 6.63 4.55
N LYS A 92 -13.16 7.59 4.26
CA LYS A 92 -13.83 7.71 2.97
C LYS A 92 -12.82 7.90 1.84
N HIS A 93 -11.95 8.90 1.94
CA HIS A 93 -10.95 9.18 0.91
C HIS A 93 -9.99 8.01 0.70
N PHE A 94 -9.55 7.35 1.78
CA PHE A 94 -8.73 6.15 1.69
C PHE A 94 -9.43 5.03 0.91
N ALA A 95 -10.71 4.77 1.21
CA ALA A 95 -11.49 3.77 0.51
C ALA A 95 -11.66 4.12 -0.98
N ASP A 96 -11.96 5.39 -1.27
CA ASP A 96 -12.10 5.91 -2.63
C ASP A 96 -10.80 5.82 -3.42
N THR A 97 -9.63 5.96 -2.79
CA THR A 97 -8.34 5.96 -3.49
C THR A 97 -7.74 4.56 -3.63
N TYR A 98 -7.75 3.76 -2.56
CA TYR A 98 -6.98 2.51 -2.51
C TYR A 98 -7.85 1.25 -2.39
N SER A 99 -9.12 1.36 -1.96
CA SER A 99 -9.99 0.19 -1.73
C SER A 99 -11.01 -0.05 -2.83
N ARG A 100 -10.92 0.63 -3.98
CA ARG A 100 -11.78 0.36 -5.14
C ARG A 100 -11.42 -0.96 -5.80
N ILE A 101 -11.87 -2.05 -5.19
CA ILE A 101 -12.06 -3.34 -5.87
C ILE A 101 -13.18 -3.11 -6.91
N GLY A 102 -12.78 -2.78 -8.14
CA GLY A 102 -13.63 -2.57 -9.32
C GLY A 102 -15.08 -2.14 -9.08
N LEU A 103 -15.34 -0.85 -8.79
CA LEU A 103 -16.63 -0.27 -9.14
C LEU A 103 -16.55 0.28 -10.57
N PRO A 104 -17.52 -0.02 -11.44
CA PRO A 104 -17.48 0.38 -12.84
C PRO A 104 -17.59 1.91 -12.96
N GLN A 105 -16.50 2.49 -13.47
CA GLN A 105 -16.31 3.88 -13.90
C GLN A 105 -16.36 4.99 -12.82
N PRO A 106 -15.51 6.04 -12.95
CA PRO A 106 -15.49 7.14 -12.02
C PRO A 106 -16.76 8.00 -12.13
N TYR A 107 -17.30 8.42 -10.99
CA TYR A 107 -18.29 9.49 -10.93
C TYR A 107 -17.59 10.80 -11.35
N GLU A 108 -18.20 11.53 -12.31
CA GLU A 108 -17.77 12.89 -12.60
C GLU A 108 -17.93 13.75 -11.35
N THR A 109 -16.82 14.33 -10.88
CA THR A 109 -16.85 15.41 -9.90
C THR A 109 -17.45 16.64 -10.57
N ILE A 110 -18.62 17.07 -10.09
CA ILE A 110 -19.22 18.37 -10.38
C ILE A 110 -18.47 19.46 -9.61
#